data_AF-A0A8S3X9W6-F1
#
_entry.id   AF-A0A8S3X9W6-F1
#
_cell.length_a   1.000
_cell.length_b   1.000
_cell.length_c   1.000
_cell.angle_alpha   90.00
_cell.angle_beta   90.00
_cell.angle_gamma   90.00
#
_symmetry.space_group_name_H-M   'P 1'
#
loop_
_entity.id
_entity.type
_entity.pdbx_description
1 polymer ?
#
loop_
_entity_poly.entity_id
_entity_poly.type
_entity_poly.pdbx_seq_one_letter_code
_entity_poly.pdbx_strand_id
1 'polypeptide(L)'
;MMYIILFASAAVLVSAHHEQTGQFRAIVKLAEPNGGEVNGNVTFTELTDGKVHIQGVIVGMPPGHYGFHIHEKGDITGGCLSTGSHYNPAHKDHGHPNDENRHVGDLGNIVFDENRVSTIDYVDGIISLTGQYPIIGRAVVLHAKADDFGRSSHPDSKKTGNAGGRVACGVIGILDPVSGWNKNMAATSTICTSGFAIVDIKILQQYGEHQATGTFASDVIILATCVLLVAVATFGCVGAAKENVKILCLYVGFLIIFVVLELLVAIFVSVQRYGLEFRISDWIRNDFYRNVTEDHLEQHQKLWDDIQTTYECCGLNGPEDYRAVQQPISLSCCPCAYRALTSYARQQLYQTCLESESYFSEGCEDEILYVLRSDADWLIGVAVTCFWFEVFIFYIMTDAILKLNTMRLAPQMR
;
A
#
# COMPACT_ATOMS: atom_id res chain seq x y z
N MET A 1 -9.07 11.36 24.07
CA MET A 1 -8.41 11.70 22.79
C MET A 1 -7.30 10.69 22.42
N MET A 2 -7.58 9.37 22.36
CA MET A 2 -6.53 8.35 22.12
C MET A 2 -6.98 7.15 21.26
N TYR A 3 -8.22 7.11 20.74
CA TYR A 3 -8.74 5.87 20.16
C TYR A 3 -9.43 5.99 18.79
N ILE A 4 -9.51 7.16 18.14
CA ILE A 4 -10.41 7.33 16.97
C ILE A 4 -9.69 7.66 15.65
N ILE A 5 -8.50 8.27 15.65
CA ILE A 5 -7.71 8.41 14.40
C ILE A 5 -7.04 7.08 14.00
N LEU A 6 -6.87 6.17 14.98
CA LEU A 6 -6.55 4.78 14.71
C LEU A 6 -7.70 4.04 14.01
N PHE A 7 -8.96 4.48 14.07
CA PHE A 7 -10.09 3.75 13.46
C PHE A 7 -10.47 4.21 12.05
N ALA A 8 -10.18 5.45 11.64
CA ALA A 8 -10.39 5.88 10.25
C ALA A 8 -9.25 5.41 9.32
N SER A 9 -8.03 5.30 9.86
CA SER A 9 -6.94 4.56 9.20
C SER A 9 -7.11 3.05 9.36
N ALA A 10 -7.63 2.54 10.50
CA ALA A 10 -7.87 1.09 10.65
C ALA A 10 -9.13 0.53 9.97
N ALA A 11 -10.13 1.34 9.63
CA ALA A 11 -11.21 0.88 8.75
C ALA A 11 -10.73 0.60 7.32
N VAL A 12 -9.57 1.15 6.94
CA VAL A 12 -8.82 0.77 5.73
C VAL A 12 -7.78 -0.33 6.04
N LEU A 13 -7.32 -0.48 7.28
CA LEU A 13 -6.34 -1.52 7.68
C LEU A 13 -6.92 -2.87 8.15
N VAL A 14 -8.23 -3.03 8.35
CA VAL A 14 -8.82 -4.35 8.71
C VAL A 14 -9.01 -5.27 7.50
N SER A 15 -8.70 -4.84 6.28
CA SER A 15 -8.49 -5.80 5.18
C SER A 15 -7.02 -6.26 5.13
N ALA A 16 -6.65 -7.04 6.15
CA ALA A 16 -5.52 -7.97 6.18
C ALA A 16 -4.11 -7.38 5.97
N HIS A 17 -3.44 -7.05 7.09
CA HIS A 17 -2.02 -7.35 7.20
C HIS A 17 -1.84 -8.88 7.23
N HIS A 18 -1.82 -9.48 6.03
CA HIS A 18 -0.99 -10.63 5.81
C HIS A 18 0.11 -10.13 4.88
N GLU A 19 1.35 -10.09 5.36
CA GLU A 19 2.51 -10.08 4.48
C GLU A 19 2.45 -11.42 3.73
N GLN A 20 1.72 -11.45 2.61
CA GLN A 20 1.85 -12.49 1.61
C GLN A 20 2.72 -11.89 0.54
N THR A 21 3.99 -12.33 0.53
CA THR A 21 4.70 -12.53 -0.72
C THR A 21 3.77 -13.37 -1.60
N GLY A 22 2.99 -12.71 -2.46
CA GLY A 22 2.03 -13.38 -3.33
C GLY A 22 2.80 -14.37 -4.18
N GLN A 23 2.68 -15.66 -3.85
CA GLN A 23 3.39 -16.70 -4.58
C GLN A 23 2.86 -16.70 -6.01
N PHE A 24 3.70 -16.39 -6.99
CA PHE A 24 3.28 -16.44 -8.39
C PHE A 24 2.93 -17.89 -8.72
N ARG A 25 1.73 -18.06 -9.27
CA ARG A 25 1.14 -19.36 -9.52
C ARG A 25 0.55 -19.42 -10.91
N ALA A 26 0.70 -20.58 -11.52
CA ALA A 26 0.12 -20.92 -12.81
C ALA A 26 -0.65 -22.23 -12.70
N ILE A 27 -1.58 -22.45 -13.61
CA ILE A 27 -2.28 -23.72 -13.79
C ILE A 27 -2.32 -24.08 -15.26
N VAL A 28 -2.28 -25.37 -15.52
CA VAL A 28 -2.73 -25.94 -16.76
C VAL A 28 -3.85 -26.93 -16.48
N LYS A 29 -4.91 -26.85 -17.27
CA LYS A 29 -5.87 -27.94 -17.42
C LYS A 29 -5.45 -28.76 -18.62
N LEU A 30 -4.98 -29.98 -18.38
CA LEU A 30 -4.68 -30.94 -19.42
C LEU A 30 -5.96 -31.64 -19.85
N ALA A 31 -6.18 -31.69 -21.16
CA ALA A 31 -7.27 -32.44 -21.77
C ALA A 31 -6.87 -32.95 -23.15
N GLU A 32 -7.50 -34.04 -23.58
CA GLU A 32 -7.41 -34.50 -24.96
C GLU A 32 -8.16 -33.53 -25.90
N PRO A 33 -7.56 -33.11 -27.03
CA PRO A 33 -8.16 -32.12 -27.93
C PRO A 33 -9.56 -32.49 -28.47
N ASN A 34 -9.85 -33.79 -28.62
CA ASN A 34 -11.09 -34.28 -29.22
C ASN A 34 -12.12 -34.76 -28.17
N GLY A 35 -11.84 -34.55 -26.88
CA GLY A 35 -12.63 -35.13 -25.79
C GLY A 35 -12.29 -36.62 -25.59
N GLY A 36 -11.73 -36.94 -24.44
CA GLY A 36 -11.31 -38.30 -24.08
C GLY A 36 -11.23 -38.46 -22.56
N GLU A 37 -10.71 -39.60 -22.10
CA GLU A 37 -10.63 -39.94 -20.68
C GLU A 37 -9.50 -39.21 -19.97
N VAL A 38 -8.45 -38.79 -20.71
CA VAL A 38 -7.27 -38.16 -20.12
C VAL A 38 -7.53 -36.70 -19.78
N ASN A 39 -7.52 -36.40 -18.48
CA ASN A 39 -7.72 -35.05 -17.98
C ASN A 39 -6.99 -34.84 -16.64
N GLY A 40 -6.65 -33.59 -16.34
CA GLY A 40 -5.98 -33.28 -15.08
C GLY A 40 -5.67 -31.81 -14.92
N ASN A 41 -5.29 -31.42 -13.71
CA ASN A 41 -4.81 -30.09 -13.41
C ASN A 41 -3.39 -30.17 -12.85
N VAL A 42 -2.51 -29.32 -13.37
CA VAL A 42 -1.15 -29.16 -12.84
C VAL A 42 -0.93 -27.70 -12.52
N THR A 43 -0.52 -27.42 -11.29
CA THR A 43 -0.19 -26.12 -10.76
C THR A 43 1.31 -25.94 -10.69
N PHE A 44 1.77 -24.76 -11.06
CA PHE A 44 3.16 -24.33 -10.98
C PHE A 44 3.23 -23.19 -9.98
N THR A 45 4.13 -23.28 -9.02
CA THR A 45 4.21 -22.36 -7.90
C THR A 45 5.66 -21.91 -7.75
N GLU A 46 5.93 -20.62 -7.94
CA GLU A 46 7.28 -20.07 -7.78
C GLU A 46 7.67 -20.04 -6.29
N LEU A 47 8.80 -20.64 -5.95
CA LEU A 47 9.33 -20.71 -4.58
C LEU A 47 10.22 -19.49 -4.30
N THR A 48 10.50 -19.25 -3.02
CA THR A 48 11.31 -18.11 -2.57
C THR A 48 12.75 -18.13 -3.07
N ASP A 49 13.27 -19.30 -3.46
CA ASP A 49 14.61 -19.47 -4.03
C ASP A 49 14.62 -19.38 -5.57
N GLY A 50 13.51 -18.99 -6.20
CA GLY A 50 13.35 -18.83 -7.64
C GLY A 50 13.10 -20.13 -8.42
N LYS A 51 13.02 -21.28 -7.73
CA LYS A 51 12.62 -22.55 -8.35
C LYS A 51 11.09 -22.63 -8.49
N VAL A 52 10.60 -23.57 -9.30
CA VAL A 52 9.17 -23.78 -9.50
C VAL A 52 8.76 -25.15 -8.97
N HIS A 53 7.83 -25.15 -8.02
CA HIS A 53 7.17 -26.34 -7.52
C HIS A 53 6.01 -26.72 -8.43
N ILE A 54 6.01 -27.97 -8.89
CA ILE A 54 5.05 -28.52 -9.84
C ILE A 54 4.22 -29.56 -9.08
N GLN A 55 2.92 -29.32 -8.99
CA GLN A 55 1.98 -30.19 -8.30
C GLN A 55 0.74 -30.45 -9.13
N GLY A 56 0.20 -31.66 -9.11
CA GLY A 56 -1.01 -31.92 -9.88
C GLY A 56 -1.50 -33.35 -9.83
N VAL A 57 -2.67 -33.54 -10.42
CA VAL A 57 -3.25 -34.87 -10.60
C VAL A 57 -3.76 -34.97 -12.03
N ILE A 58 -3.35 -36.03 -12.72
CA ILE A 58 -3.82 -36.39 -14.06
C ILE A 58 -4.38 -37.81 -14.00
N VAL A 59 -5.51 -38.04 -14.67
CA VAL A 59 -6.17 -39.33 -14.72
C VAL A 59 -6.37 -39.79 -16.15
N GLY A 60 -6.57 -41.09 -16.35
CA GLY A 60 -7.07 -41.65 -17.62
C GLY A 60 -6.05 -42.36 -18.50
N MET A 61 -4.76 -42.32 -18.17
CA MET A 61 -3.75 -43.14 -18.87
C MET A 61 -3.61 -44.53 -18.23
N PRO A 62 -3.27 -45.58 -19.00
CA PRO A 62 -2.87 -46.88 -18.45
C PRO A 62 -1.65 -46.77 -17.50
N PRO A 63 -1.41 -47.77 -16.64
CA PRO A 63 -0.25 -47.78 -15.76
C PRO A 63 1.06 -47.75 -16.56
N GLY A 64 1.99 -46.87 -16.18
CA GLY A 64 3.27 -46.72 -16.88
C GLY A 64 3.88 -45.33 -16.80
N HIS A 65 4.99 -45.15 -17.54
CA HIS A 65 5.74 -43.90 -17.64
C HIS A 65 5.42 -43.16 -18.93
N TYR A 66 5.24 -41.84 -18.83
CA TYR A 66 4.87 -40.99 -19.96
C TYR A 66 5.63 -39.67 -19.93
N GLY A 67 6.17 -39.27 -21.07
CA GLY A 67 6.89 -38.00 -21.23
C GLY A 67 5.99 -36.80 -20.95
N PHE A 68 6.53 -35.83 -20.23
CA PHE A 68 5.83 -34.66 -19.74
C PHE A 68 6.68 -33.42 -20.00
N HIS A 69 6.23 -32.57 -20.91
CA HIS A 69 7.04 -31.45 -21.41
C HIS A 69 6.26 -30.16 -21.53
N ILE A 70 6.98 -29.04 -21.44
CA ILE A 70 6.47 -27.73 -21.83
C ILE A 70 6.89 -27.48 -23.28
N HIS A 71 5.91 -27.30 -24.15
CA HIS A 71 6.07 -26.96 -25.54
C HIS A 71 6.06 -25.45 -25.77
N GLU A 72 6.73 -25.02 -26.82
CA GLU A 72 7.03 -23.61 -27.09
C GLU A 72 5.78 -22.72 -27.16
N LYS A 73 4.70 -23.20 -27.81
CA LYS A 73 3.51 -22.39 -28.11
C LYS A 73 2.33 -22.83 -27.27
N GLY A 74 1.59 -21.87 -26.73
CA GLY A 74 0.23 -22.07 -26.18
C GLY A 74 -0.85 -22.09 -27.26
N ASP A 75 -0.57 -22.64 -28.45
CA ASP A 75 -1.52 -22.74 -29.54
C ASP A 75 -2.14 -24.14 -29.55
N ILE A 76 -3.44 -24.21 -29.26
CA ILE A 76 -4.24 -25.44 -29.23
C ILE A 76 -5.25 -25.50 -30.39
N THR A 77 -5.18 -24.59 -31.36
CA THR A 77 -6.14 -24.52 -32.49
C THR A 77 -6.13 -25.76 -33.37
N GLY A 78 -4.96 -26.40 -33.55
CA GLY A 78 -4.78 -27.68 -34.22
C GLY A 78 -4.60 -28.85 -33.24
N GLY A 79 -5.18 -28.74 -32.04
CA GLY A 79 -4.92 -29.64 -30.93
C GLY A 79 -3.46 -29.56 -30.46
N CYS A 80 -2.95 -30.65 -29.89
CA CYS A 80 -1.60 -30.64 -29.30
C CYS A 80 -0.47 -30.51 -30.32
N LEU A 81 -0.74 -30.65 -31.62
CA LEU A 81 0.28 -30.50 -32.65
C LEU A 81 0.73 -29.04 -32.81
N SER A 82 -0.21 -28.09 -32.68
CA SER A 82 0.04 -26.66 -32.83
C SER A 82 0.95 -26.07 -31.74
N THR A 83 1.17 -26.79 -30.64
CA THR A 83 2.04 -26.33 -29.55
C THR A 83 3.52 -26.25 -29.93
N GLY A 84 3.92 -26.75 -31.10
CA GLY A 84 5.31 -26.66 -31.58
C GLY A 84 6.23 -27.69 -30.94
N SER A 85 7.54 -27.45 -30.90
CA SER A 85 8.54 -28.30 -30.24
C SER A 85 8.61 -28.05 -28.73
N HIS A 86 9.49 -28.76 -28.02
CA HIS A 86 9.80 -28.45 -26.62
C HIS A 86 10.29 -27.00 -26.51
N TYR A 87 9.98 -26.34 -25.39
CA TYR A 87 10.43 -24.98 -25.13
C TYR A 87 11.95 -24.98 -24.91
N ASN A 88 12.70 -24.45 -25.88
CA ASN A 88 14.16 -24.50 -25.91
C ASN A 88 14.79 -23.15 -26.31
N PRO A 89 14.70 -22.12 -25.46
CA PRO A 89 15.29 -20.80 -25.74
C PRO A 89 16.83 -20.81 -25.70
N ALA A 90 17.43 -21.83 -25.07
CA ALA A 90 18.88 -21.97 -24.92
C ALA A 90 19.53 -22.82 -26.03
N HIS A 91 18.75 -23.31 -27.01
CA HIS A 91 19.21 -24.14 -28.12
C HIS A 91 20.06 -25.36 -27.69
N LYS A 92 19.64 -26.00 -26.59
CA LYS A 92 20.26 -27.21 -26.04
C LYS A 92 19.69 -28.48 -26.68
N ASP A 93 20.33 -29.62 -26.44
CA ASP A 93 19.72 -30.91 -26.77
C ASP A 93 18.68 -31.29 -25.71
N HIS A 94 17.79 -32.23 -26.06
CA HIS A 94 16.88 -32.84 -25.10
C HIS A 94 17.64 -33.67 -24.05
N GLY A 95 17.18 -33.64 -22.80
CA GLY A 95 17.83 -34.34 -21.68
C GLY A 95 16.94 -34.58 -20.46
N HIS A 96 17.49 -35.28 -19.46
CA HIS A 96 16.79 -35.50 -18.19
C HIS A 96 16.66 -34.18 -17.39
N PRO A 97 15.63 -34.00 -16.54
CA PRO A 97 15.47 -32.75 -15.76
C PRO A 97 16.65 -32.33 -14.88
N ASN A 98 17.51 -33.27 -14.50
CA ASN A 98 18.71 -33.03 -13.71
C ASN A 98 19.98 -32.84 -14.56
N ASP A 99 19.91 -33.00 -15.88
CA ASP A 99 21.05 -32.82 -16.77
C ASP A 99 21.25 -31.32 -17.03
N GLU A 100 22.51 -30.87 -17.08
CA GLU A 100 22.81 -29.48 -17.45
C GLU A 100 22.45 -29.18 -18.92
N ASN A 101 22.57 -30.19 -19.78
CA ASN A 101 22.17 -30.14 -21.18
C ASN A 101 20.77 -30.72 -21.35
N ARG A 102 19.76 -29.86 -21.23
CA ARG A 102 18.35 -30.15 -21.49
C ARG A 102 17.65 -28.92 -22.06
N HIS A 103 16.49 -29.12 -22.67
CA HIS A 103 15.59 -28.00 -22.94
C HIS A 103 15.01 -27.46 -21.64
N VAL A 104 14.61 -26.18 -21.65
CA VAL A 104 13.89 -25.59 -20.51
C VAL A 104 12.57 -26.35 -20.24
N GLY A 105 11.89 -26.78 -21.30
CA GLY A 105 10.63 -27.51 -21.17
C GLY A 105 10.74 -29.00 -20.86
N ASP A 106 11.95 -29.56 -20.67
CA ASP A 106 12.13 -30.99 -20.42
C ASP A 106 11.90 -31.33 -18.93
N LEU A 107 10.70 -31.80 -18.60
CA LEU A 107 10.31 -32.16 -17.23
C LEU A 107 10.30 -33.68 -16.95
N GLY A 108 10.70 -34.49 -17.93
CA GLY A 108 10.92 -35.93 -17.78
C GLY A 108 9.64 -36.76 -17.86
N ASN A 109 9.56 -37.81 -17.03
CA ASN A 109 8.44 -38.74 -17.03
C ASN A 109 7.55 -38.58 -15.80
N ILE A 110 6.23 -38.65 -16.00
CA ILE A 110 5.25 -38.88 -14.94
C ILE A 110 4.80 -40.34 -14.94
N VAL A 111 4.28 -40.81 -13.80
CA VAL A 111 3.91 -42.22 -13.60
C VAL A 111 2.43 -42.33 -13.31
N PHE A 112 1.72 -43.18 -14.06
CA PHE A 112 0.34 -43.57 -13.76
C PHE A 112 0.35 -44.89 -13.01
N ASP A 113 -0.43 -44.95 -11.92
CA ASP A 113 -0.62 -46.15 -11.11
C ASP A 113 -1.67 -47.10 -11.71
N GLU A 114 -1.90 -48.22 -11.03
CA GLU A 114 -2.93 -49.22 -11.39
C GLU A 114 -4.36 -48.64 -11.42
N ASN A 115 -4.61 -47.53 -10.72
CA ASN A 115 -5.89 -46.83 -10.72
C ASN A 115 -6.03 -45.83 -11.88
N ARG A 116 -5.03 -45.76 -12.78
CA ARG A 116 -4.95 -44.78 -13.88
C ARG A 116 -4.87 -43.34 -13.38
N VAL A 117 -4.18 -43.11 -12.26
CA VAL A 117 -3.94 -41.80 -11.66
C VAL A 117 -2.44 -41.53 -11.59
N SER A 118 -2.04 -40.32 -11.96
CA SER A 118 -0.70 -39.79 -11.77
C SER A 118 -0.75 -38.59 -10.83
N THR A 119 -0.11 -38.72 -9.67
CA THR A 119 0.12 -37.61 -8.74
C THR A 119 1.51 -37.04 -8.98
N ILE A 120 1.56 -35.76 -9.29
CA ILE A 120 2.78 -35.01 -9.60
C ILE A 120 3.13 -34.16 -8.38
N ASP A 121 4.37 -34.25 -7.90
CA ASP A 121 4.89 -33.42 -6.82
C ASP A 121 6.43 -33.37 -6.87
N TYR A 122 6.99 -32.36 -7.54
CA TYR A 122 8.44 -32.15 -7.60
C TYR A 122 8.81 -30.70 -7.93
N VAL A 123 10.08 -30.34 -7.77
CA VAL A 123 10.60 -28.98 -7.99
C VAL A 123 11.55 -28.96 -9.18
N ASP A 124 11.39 -27.98 -10.06
CA ASP A 124 12.29 -27.72 -11.19
C ASP A 124 13.03 -26.39 -10.98
N GLY A 125 14.33 -26.37 -11.28
CA GLY A 125 15.20 -25.21 -11.08
C GLY A 125 15.54 -24.41 -12.34
N ILE A 126 14.98 -24.75 -13.50
CA ILE A 126 15.24 -24.04 -14.77
C ILE A 126 14.00 -23.28 -15.26
N ILE A 127 12.82 -23.89 -15.20
CA ILE A 127 11.60 -23.18 -15.57
C ILE A 127 11.33 -22.04 -14.59
N SER A 128 10.73 -20.96 -15.08
CA SER A 128 10.22 -19.88 -14.23
C SER A 128 8.85 -19.42 -14.71
N LEU A 129 8.10 -18.78 -13.83
CA LEU A 129 6.84 -18.13 -14.19
C LEU A 129 7.06 -16.71 -14.72
N THR A 130 8.25 -16.14 -14.48
CA THR A 130 8.64 -14.78 -14.91
C THR A 130 10.09 -14.77 -15.43
N GLY A 131 10.62 -13.61 -15.84
CA GLY A 131 12.05 -13.46 -16.12
C GLY A 131 12.58 -14.20 -17.35
N GLN A 132 13.71 -14.91 -17.18
CA GLN A 132 14.55 -15.42 -18.28
C GLN A 132 13.92 -16.60 -19.04
N TYR A 133 13.24 -17.50 -18.33
CA TYR A 133 12.66 -18.72 -18.91
C TYR A 133 11.17 -18.87 -18.58
N PRO A 134 10.33 -17.89 -18.99
CA PRO A 134 8.92 -17.85 -18.60
C PRO A 134 8.11 -18.92 -19.35
N ILE A 135 7.27 -19.65 -18.61
CA ILE A 135 6.41 -20.71 -19.14
C ILE A 135 4.93 -20.30 -19.28
N ILE A 136 4.52 -19.14 -18.75
CA ILE A 136 3.15 -18.64 -18.90
C ILE A 136 2.82 -18.45 -20.39
N GLY A 137 1.62 -18.89 -20.80
CA GLY A 137 1.17 -18.83 -22.19
C GLY A 137 1.79 -19.88 -23.11
N ARG A 138 2.63 -20.77 -22.59
CA ARG A 138 3.10 -21.98 -23.28
C ARG A 138 2.17 -23.15 -23.00
N ALA A 139 2.43 -24.33 -23.57
CA ALA A 139 1.57 -25.50 -23.36
C ALA A 139 2.31 -26.62 -22.65
N VAL A 140 1.65 -27.28 -21.69
CA VAL A 140 2.09 -28.60 -21.23
C VAL A 140 1.56 -29.64 -22.19
N VAL A 141 2.37 -30.66 -22.48
CA VAL A 141 2.02 -31.80 -23.32
C VAL A 141 2.36 -33.09 -22.58
N LEU A 142 1.36 -33.97 -22.47
CA LEU A 142 1.53 -35.35 -22.04
C LEU A 142 1.67 -36.25 -23.27
N HIS A 143 2.71 -37.08 -23.28
CA HIS A 143 3.04 -37.94 -24.40
C HIS A 143 2.51 -39.36 -24.27
N ALA A 144 2.49 -40.08 -25.40
CA ALA A 144 1.96 -41.45 -25.49
C ALA A 144 2.94 -42.53 -25.01
N LYS A 145 4.23 -42.22 -24.87
CA LYS A 145 5.28 -43.13 -24.42
C LYS A 145 6.18 -42.45 -23.39
N ALA A 146 6.99 -43.25 -22.72
CA ALA A 146 8.06 -42.78 -21.85
C ALA A 146 9.09 -41.97 -22.66
N ASP A 147 9.54 -40.88 -22.05
CA ASP A 147 10.72 -40.12 -22.44
C ASP A 147 11.99 -40.96 -22.14
N ASP A 148 12.88 -41.08 -23.13
CA ASP A 148 14.17 -41.77 -23.04
C ASP A 148 15.33 -40.87 -22.55
N PHE A 149 15.04 -39.61 -22.24
CA PHE A 149 15.93 -38.58 -21.73
C PHE A 149 17.09 -38.23 -22.65
N GLY A 150 16.95 -38.48 -23.96
CA GLY A 150 18.02 -38.24 -24.92
C GLY A 150 19.15 -39.26 -24.81
N ARG A 151 18.89 -40.45 -24.24
CA ARG A 151 19.89 -41.49 -23.96
C ARG A 151 19.83 -42.67 -24.92
N SER A 152 18.77 -42.80 -25.72
CA SER A 152 18.68 -43.85 -26.73
C SER A 152 19.41 -43.47 -28.02
N SER A 153 19.64 -44.47 -28.88
CA SER A 153 20.18 -44.27 -30.24
C SER A 153 19.14 -43.84 -31.26
N HIS A 154 17.88 -43.62 -30.86
CA HIS A 154 16.84 -43.19 -31.78
C HIS A 154 17.13 -41.76 -32.28
N PRO A 155 16.94 -41.43 -33.57
CA PRO A 155 17.24 -40.09 -34.11
C PRO A 155 16.50 -38.95 -33.40
N ASP A 156 15.32 -39.24 -32.85
CA ASP A 156 14.50 -38.27 -32.13
C ASP A 156 14.81 -38.20 -30.62
N SER A 157 15.66 -39.09 -30.10
CA SER A 157 16.11 -39.13 -28.70
C SER A 157 16.60 -37.75 -28.25
N LYS A 158 17.56 -37.17 -28.97
CA LYS A 158 18.13 -35.85 -28.68
C LYS A 158 17.19 -34.66 -28.95
N LYS A 159 15.99 -34.90 -29.49
CA LYS A 159 15.04 -33.84 -29.86
C LYS A 159 13.76 -33.85 -29.01
N THR A 160 13.22 -35.02 -28.72
CA THR A 160 11.89 -35.18 -28.12
C THR A 160 11.85 -36.31 -27.09
N GLY A 161 12.99 -36.92 -26.78
CA GLY A 161 13.04 -38.08 -25.88
C GLY A 161 12.35 -39.33 -26.44
N ASN A 162 12.05 -39.34 -27.74
CA ASN A 162 11.28 -40.39 -28.40
C ASN A 162 9.92 -40.72 -27.71
N ALA A 163 9.31 -39.73 -27.04
CA ALA A 163 8.10 -39.91 -26.24
C ALA A 163 6.82 -40.18 -27.07
N GLY A 164 6.91 -40.17 -28.40
CA GLY A 164 5.80 -40.49 -29.30
C GLY A 164 4.74 -39.40 -29.40
N GLY A 165 3.50 -39.81 -29.68
CA GLY A 165 2.36 -38.89 -29.92
C GLY A 165 2.01 -38.03 -28.71
N ARG A 166 1.19 -36.99 -28.93
CA ARG A 166 0.74 -36.03 -27.91
C ARG A 166 -0.69 -36.36 -27.53
N VAL A 167 -0.89 -36.86 -26.31
CA VAL A 167 -2.18 -37.38 -25.85
C VAL A 167 -3.07 -36.25 -25.33
N ALA A 168 -2.55 -35.47 -24.40
CA ALA A 168 -3.26 -34.35 -23.80
C ALA A 168 -2.36 -33.12 -23.76
N CYS A 169 -2.97 -31.96 -23.85
CA CYS A 169 -2.26 -30.69 -23.73
C CYS A 169 -3.16 -29.61 -23.15
N GLY A 170 -2.53 -28.54 -22.68
CA GLY A 170 -3.23 -27.39 -22.16
C GLY A 170 -2.30 -26.20 -22.08
N VAL A 171 -2.85 -25.01 -22.23
CA VAL A 171 -2.09 -23.76 -22.08
C VAL A 171 -1.90 -23.45 -20.60
N ILE A 172 -0.68 -23.09 -20.22
CA ILE A 172 -0.31 -22.65 -18.88
C ILE A 172 -0.87 -21.24 -18.70
N GLY A 173 -1.97 -21.15 -17.97
CA GLY A 173 -2.60 -19.91 -17.56
C GLY A 173 -2.14 -19.46 -16.19
N ILE A 174 -2.38 -18.20 -15.87
CA ILE A 174 -2.15 -17.67 -14.53
C ILE A 174 -3.22 -18.26 -13.60
N LEU A 175 -2.80 -18.86 -12.47
CA LEU A 175 -3.69 -19.37 -11.43
C LEU A 175 -3.51 -18.51 -10.19
N ASP A 176 -4.12 -17.33 -10.22
CA ASP A 176 -4.05 -16.30 -9.19
C ASP A 176 -2.64 -16.18 -8.57
N PRO A 177 -1.86 -15.10 -8.80
CA PRO A 177 -0.93 -14.73 -7.74
C PRO A 177 -1.75 -14.68 -6.44
N VAL A 178 -1.19 -15.04 -5.28
CA VAL A 178 -1.86 -14.65 -4.03
C VAL A 178 -1.74 -13.14 -3.88
N SER A 179 -2.43 -12.43 -4.77
CA SER A 179 -2.71 -11.03 -4.87
C SER A 179 -3.97 -10.96 -5.73
N GLY A 180 -5.12 -10.91 -5.05
CA GLY A 180 -6.39 -10.64 -5.71
C GLY A 180 -6.21 -9.44 -6.65
N TRP A 181 -6.67 -9.61 -7.89
CA TRP A 181 -6.98 -8.58 -8.86
C TRP A 181 -6.23 -7.25 -8.64
N ASN A 182 -5.15 -7.03 -9.41
CA ASN A 182 -4.53 -5.72 -9.68
C ASN A 182 -5.07 -4.56 -8.83
N LYS A 183 -4.65 -4.53 -7.55
CA LYS A 183 -4.67 -3.33 -6.72
C LYS A 183 -3.61 -2.32 -7.19
N ASN A 184 -3.02 -2.47 -8.37
CA ASN A 184 -2.13 -1.47 -8.97
C ASN A 184 -2.87 -0.30 -9.64
N MET A 185 -4.21 -0.26 -9.58
CA MET A 185 -4.97 1.00 -9.63
C MET A 185 -5.24 1.61 -8.25
N ALA A 186 -4.85 0.91 -7.17
CA ALA A 186 -4.80 1.43 -5.80
C ALA A 186 -3.34 1.68 -5.32
N ALA A 187 -2.32 1.07 -5.93
CA ALA A 187 -0.91 1.23 -5.55
C ALA A 187 -0.26 2.49 -6.17
N THR A 188 -0.84 3.09 -7.20
CA THR A 188 -0.49 4.47 -7.58
C THR A 188 -1.09 5.50 -6.61
N SER A 189 -1.98 5.07 -5.70
CA SER A 189 -2.47 5.87 -4.57
C SER A 189 -1.66 5.61 -3.29
N THR A 190 -1.07 4.41 -3.10
CA THR A 190 -0.41 4.07 -1.83
C THR A 190 1.05 4.54 -1.72
N ILE A 191 1.76 4.82 -2.83
CA ILE A 191 3.08 5.49 -2.74
C ILE A 191 2.92 6.95 -2.30
N CYS A 192 1.74 7.56 -2.46
CA CYS A 192 1.44 8.86 -1.88
C CYS A 192 1.02 8.76 -0.40
N THR A 193 0.27 7.74 0.04
CA THR A 193 -0.20 7.69 1.44
C THR A 193 0.86 7.31 2.46
N SER A 194 1.96 6.64 2.08
CA SER A 194 3.11 6.46 2.98
C SER A 194 4.03 7.69 3.05
N GLY A 195 3.89 8.63 2.11
CA GLY A 195 4.54 9.95 2.17
C GLY A 195 3.77 10.97 3.03
N PHE A 196 2.46 10.79 3.21
CA PHE A 196 1.63 11.64 4.07
C PHE A 196 1.45 11.12 5.50
N ALA A 197 1.84 9.87 5.80
CA ALA A 197 1.81 9.34 7.17
C ALA A 197 2.97 9.81 8.05
N ILE A 198 3.89 10.62 7.52
CA ILE A 198 4.87 11.41 8.28
C ILE A 198 4.37 12.86 8.38
N VAL A 199 3.08 13.07 8.63
CA VAL A 199 2.66 14.29 9.32
C VAL A 199 2.93 14.03 10.80
N ASP A 200 3.99 14.68 11.25
CA ASP A 200 4.60 14.65 12.57
C ASP A 200 3.70 14.13 13.71
N ILE A 201 3.98 12.91 14.17
CA ILE A 201 3.41 12.33 15.41
C ILE A 201 3.63 13.29 16.60
N LYS A 202 4.64 14.18 16.51
CA LYS A 202 4.91 15.23 17.50
C LYS A 202 3.88 16.37 17.49
N ILE A 203 3.40 16.80 16.32
CA ILE A 203 2.40 17.89 16.21
C ILE A 203 1.04 17.44 16.77
N LEU A 204 0.69 16.15 16.60
CA LEU A 204 -0.55 15.58 17.14
C LEU A 204 -0.50 15.29 18.65
N GLN A 205 0.68 15.11 19.24
CA GLN A 205 0.83 15.03 20.70
C GLN A 205 0.64 16.40 21.37
N GLN A 206 1.02 17.49 20.71
CA GLN A 206 0.97 18.85 21.26
C GLN A 206 -0.46 19.40 21.38
N TYR A 207 -1.37 19.02 20.47
CA TYR A 207 -2.82 19.29 20.61
C TYR A 207 -3.51 18.38 21.64
N GLY A 208 -2.83 17.31 22.07
CA GLY A 208 -3.26 16.22 22.94
C GLY A 208 -3.69 16.61 24.36
N GLU A 209 -2.89 17.45 25.00
CA GLU A 209 -2.89 17.55 26.46
C GLU A 209 -3.61 18.78 27.02
N HIS A 210 -3.84 19.84 26.24
CA HIS A 210 -4.23 21.14 26.81
C HIS A 210 -5.69 21.60 26.64
N GLN A 211 -6.57 20.83 26.00
CA GLN A 211 -8.01 21.14 25.94
C GLN A 211 -8.89 20.00 26.48
N ALA A 212 -8.85 19.79 27.79
CA ALA A 212 -9.83 18.93 28.47
C ALA A 212 -11.15 19.65 28.82
N THR A 213 -11.34 20.92 28.41
CA THR A 213 -12.57 21.67 28.72
C THR A 213 -13.05 22.51 27.53
N GLY A 214 -13.92 21.90 26.71
CA GLY A 214 -14.60 22.51 25.56
C GLY A 214 -14.08 21.93 24.24
N THR A 215 -14.82 21.13 23.47
CA THR A 215 -16.21 21.32 23.07
C THR A 215 -16.78 19.97 22.59
N PHE A 216 -17.89 19.50 23.18
CA PHE A 216 -18.65 18.35 22.65
C PHE A 216 -19.03 18.51 21.16
N ALA A 217 -19.00 19.74 20.63
CA ALA A 217 -19.30 20.05 19.25
C ALA A 217 -18.21 19.60 18.26
N SER A 218 -16.92 19.73 18.56
CA SER A 218 -15.85 19.33 17.64
C SER A 218 -15.83 17.82 17.45
N ASP A 219 -15.96 17.07 18.53
CA ASP A 219 -15.99 15.59 18.50
C ASP A 219 -17.16 15.05 17.66
N VAL A 220 -18.34 15.68 17.76
CA VAL A 220 -19.52 15.29 16.98
C VAL A 220 -19.34 15.61 15.49
N ILE A 221 -18.75 16.76 15.16
CA ILE A 221 -18.47 17.15 13.76
C ILE A 221 -17.47 16.17 13.12
N ILE A 222 -16.42 15.79 13.85
CA ILE A 222 -15.42 14.82 13.38
C ILE A 222 -16.08 13.46 13.13
N LEU A 223 -16.85 12.94 14.09
CA LEU A 223 -17.54 11.66 13.95
C LEU A 223 -18.49 11.65 12.75
N ALA A 224 -19.30 12.70 12.58
CA ALA A 224 -20.21 12.82 11.46
C ALA A 224 -19.48 12.84 10.11
N THR A 225 -18.36 13.56 10.03
CA THR A 225 -17.52 13.64 8.82
C THR A 225 -16.92 12.28 8.48
N CYS A 226 -16.41 11.53 9.47
CA CYS A 226 -15.88 10.19 9.25
C CYS A 226 -16.93 9.20 8.74
N VAL A 227 -18.14 9.22 9.32
CA VAL A 227 -19.25 8.36 8.87
C VAL A 227 -19.63 8.68 7.43
N LEU A 228 -19.65 9.96 7.06
CA LEU A 228 -19.93 10.40 5.69
C LEU A 228 -18.87 9.89 4.70
N LEU A 229 -17.59 10.00 5.04
CA LEU A 229 -16.50 9.52 4.18
C LEU A 229 -16.56 8.01 3.95
N VAL A 230 -16.83 7.23 5.00
CA VAL A 230 -17.03 5.78 4.86
C VAL A 230 -18.23 5.48 3.96
N ALA A 231 -19.35 6.19 4.13
CA ALA A 231 -20.52 6.01 3.27
C ALA A 231 -20.18 6.29 1.79
N VAL A 232 -19.49 7.40 1.49
CA VAL A 232 -19.08 7.74 0.11
C VAL A 232 -18.13 6.68 -0.46
N ALA A 233 -17.16 6.21 0.32
CA ALA A 233 -16.23 5.15 -0.10
C ALA A 233 -16.99 3.84 -0.41
N THR A 234 -17.97 3.46 0.39
CA THR A 234 -18.78 2.26 0.13
C THR A 234 -19.57 2.37 -1.17
N PHE A 235 -20.10 3.55 -1.51
CA PHE A 235 -20.75 3.76 -2.81
C PHE A 235 -19.77 3.61 -3.97
N GLY A 236 -18.55 4.13 -3.83
CA GLY A 236 -17.48 3.93 -4.82
C GLY A 236 -17.14 2.45 -5.02
N CYS A 237 -16.87 1.71 -3.94
CA CYS A 237 -16.54 0.29 -4.00
C CYS A 237 -17.70 -0.56 -4.57
N VAL A 238 -18.93 -0.35 -4.10
CA VAL A 238 -20.11 -1.09 -4.58
C VAL A 238 -20.43 -0.75 -6.03
N GLY A 239 -20.28 0.53 -6.42
CA GLY A 239 -20.49 0.99 -7.79
C GLY A 239 -19.53 0.32 -8.78
N ALA A 240 -18.26 0.20 -8.39
CA ALA A 240 -17.25 -0.51 -9.16
C ALA A 240 -17.52 -2.03 -9.20
N ALA A 241 -17.73 -2.66 -8.05
CA ALA A 241 -17.92 -4.12 -7.95
C ALA A 241 -19.17 -4.62 -8.69
N LYS A 242 -20.23 -3.80 -8.73
CA LYS A 242 -21.48 -4.14 -9.44
C LYS A 242 -21.51 -3.61 -10.88
N GLU A 243 -20.44 -2.98 -11.36
CA GLU A 243 -20.35 -2.35 -12.69
C GLU A 243 -21.58 -1.47 -13.01
N ASN A 244 -22.08 -0.77 -11.98
CA ASN A 244 -23.31 0.00 -12.06
C ASN A 244 -23.02 1.49 -12.25
N VAL A 245 -23.12 1.93 -13.49
CA VAL A 245 -22.88 3.31 -13.92
C VAL A 245 -23.62 4.35 -13.08
N LYS A 246 -24.88 4.09 -12.67
CA LYS A 246 -25.66 5.06 -11.89
C LYS A 246 -25.07 5.31 -10.49
N ILE A 247 -24.57 4.25 -9.86
CA ILE A 247 -23.92 4.34 -8.54
C ILE A 247 -22.55 5.03 -8.68
N LEU A 248 -21.83 4.73 -9.76
CA LEU A 248 -20.54 5.36 -10.03
C LEU A 248 -20.67 6.87 -10.34
N CYS A 249 -21.71 7.29 -11.06
CA CYS A 249 -22.02 8.71 -11.27
C CYS A 249 -22.36 9.44 -9.95
N LEU A 250 -23.08 8.78 -9.04
CA LEU A 250 -23.39 9.32 -7.71
C LEU A 250 -22.12 9.53 -6.88
N TYR A 251 -21.19 8.55 -6.91
CA TYR A 251 -19.87 8.67 -6.29
C TYR A 251 -19.06 9.85 -6.85
N VAL A 252 -19.01 10.00 -8.18
CA VAL A 252 -18.35 11.14 -8.85
C VAL A 252 -18.96 12.49 -8.42
N GLY A 253 -20.29 12.54 -8.26
CA GLY A 253 -20.97 13.74 -7.75
C GLY A 253 -20.52 14.13 -6.34
N PHE A 254 -20.32 13.16 -5.44
CA PHE A 254 -19.80 13.41 -4.10
C PHE A 254 -18.35 13.91 -4.12
N LEU A 255 -17.50 13.37 -4.99
CA LEU A 255 -16.12 13.87 -5.14
C LEU A 255 -16.08 15.34 -5.56
N ILE A 256 -16.93 15.76 -6.50
CA ILE A 256 -17.01 17.17 -6.90
C ILE A 256 -17.42 18.07 -5.73
N ILE A 257 -18.35 17.61 -4.89
CA ILE A 257 -18.77 18.35 -3.70
C ILE A 257 -17.60 18.48 -2.71
N PHE A 258 -16.81 17.42 -2.51
CA PHE A 258 -15.63 17.47 -1.65
C PHE A 258 -14.58 18.46 -2.18
N VAL A 259 -14.25 18.41 -3.47
CA VAL A 259 -13.36 19.39 -4.12
C VAL A 259 -13.80 20.83 -3.82
N VAL A 260 -15.10 21.13 -3.96
CA VAL A 260 -15.62 22.48 -3.72
C VAL A 260 -15.49 22.86 -2.24
N LEU A 261 -15.80 21.95 -1.33
CA LEU A 261 -15.67 22.19 0.11
C LEU A 261 -14.21 22.40 0.51
N GLU A 262 -13.27 21.60 -0.01
CA GLU A 262 -11.84 21.75 0.23
C GLU A 262 -11.32 23.10 -0.24
N LEU A 263 -11.71 23.55 -1.44
CA LEU A 263 -11.34 24.87 -1.96
C LEU A 263 -11.89 26.00 -1.10
N LEU A 264 -13.15 25.89 -0.64
CA LEU A 264 -13.75 26.89 0.25
C LEU A 264 -13.01 26.99 1.59
N VAL A 265 -12.65 25.84 2.18
CA VAL A 265 -11.88 25.80 3.43
C VAL A 265 -10.47 26.36 3.22
N ALA A 266 -9.79 25.99 2.13
CA ALA A 266 -8.44 26.48 1.81
C ALA A 266 -8.43 28.01 1.62
N ILE A 267 -9.42 28.55 0.91
CA ILE A 267 -9.60 30.01 0.75
C ILE A 267 -9.87 30.65 2.11
N PHE A 268 -10.78 30.08 2.91
CA PHE A 268 -11.13 30.60 4.22
C PHE A 268 -9.91 30.65 5.17
N VAL A 269 -9.14 29.57 5.26
CA VAL A 269 -7.92 29.49 6.08
C VAL A 269 -6.88 30.50 5.59
N SER A 270 -6.69 30.60 4.27
CA SER A 270 -5.72 31.52 3.66
C SER A 270 -6.07 32.99 3.92
N VAL A 271 -7.36 33.36 3.85
CA VAL A 271 -7.83 34.71 4.16
C VAL A 271 -7.75 34.98 5.67
N GLN A 272 -8.11 34.01 6.51
CA GLN A 272 -8.14 34.19 7.95
C GLN A 272 -6.76 34.19 8.60
N ARG A 273 -5.74 33.58 7.97
CA ARG A 273 -4.34 33.59 8.44
C ARG A 273 -3.84 34.99 8.78
N TYR A 274 -4.02 35.95 7.87
CA TYR A 274 -3.59 37.33 8.08
C TYR A 274 -4.26 37.99 9.30
N GLY A 275 -5.53 37.67 9.55
CA GLY A 275 -6.25 38.17 10.72
C GLY A 275 -5.87 37.43 12.01
N LEU A 276 -5.50 36.15 11.93
CA LEU A 276 -5.14 35.35 13.09
C LEU A 276 -3.76 35.73 13.63
N GLU A 277 -2.75 35.90 12.77
CA GLU A 277 -1.40 36.35 13.17
C GLU A 277 -1.47 37.67 13.95
N PHE A 278 -2.25 38.64 13.45
CA PHE A 278 -2.44 39.92 14.12
C PHE A 278 -3.12 39.78 15.49
N ARG A 279 -4.21 39.01 15.59
CA ARG A 279 -4.93 38.82 16.85
C ARG A 279 -4.10 38.11 17.90
N ILE A 280 -3.28 37.14 17.49
CA ILE A 280 -2.42 36.39 18.41
C ILE A 280 -1.26 37.28 18.89
N SER A 281 -0.57 37.97 17.98
CA SER A 281 0.49 38.92 18.36
C SER A 281 -0.02 39.99 19.34
N ASP A 282 -1.17 40.60 19.06
CA ASP A 282 -1.78 41.58 19.96
C ASP A 282 -2.16 40.97 21.32
N TRP A 283 -2.79 39.80 21.33
CA TRP A 283 -3.19 39.12 22.56
C TRP A 283 -1.98 38.74 23.43
N ILE A 284 -0.95 38.11 22.86
CA ILE A 284 0.25 37.68 23.60
C ILE A 284 0.99 38.89 24.17
N ARG A 285 1.17 39.95 23.37
CA ARG A 285 1.84 41.17 23.83
C ARG A 285 1.06 41.85 24.96
N ASN A 286 -0.26 41.95 24.82
CA ASN A 286 -1.11 42.55 25.84
C ASN A 286 -1.17 41.71 27.11
N ASP A 287 -1.10 40.37 27.01
CA ASP A 287 -1.09 39.50 28.19
C ASP A 287 0.25 39.58 28.94
N PHE A 288 1.40 39.53 28.25
CA PHE A 288 2.72 39.56 28.87
C PHE A 288 2.94 40.83 29.72
N TYR A 289 2.59 42.00 29.19
CA TYR A 289 2.78 43.29 29.88
C TYR A 289 1.59 43.68 30.77
N ARG A 290 0.59 42.80 30.93
CA ARG A 290 -0.58 43.11 31.73
C ARG A 290 -0.20 43.24 33.20
N ASN A 291 -0.70 44.27 33.86
CA ASN A 291 -0.59 44.37 35.31
C ASN A 291 -1.63 43.43 35.96
N VAL A 292 -1.17 42.35 36.58
CA VAL A 292 -2.01 41.28 37.15
C VAL A 292 -2.15 41.47 38.68
N THR A 293 -3.37 41.35 39.21
CA THR A 293 -3.63 41.35 40.65
C THR A 293 -3.17 40.03 41.30
N GLU A 294 -2.88 40.00 42.61
CA GLU A 294 -2.44 38.77 43.31
C GLU A 294 -3.34 37.56 43.04
N ASP A 295 -4.67 37.75 43.01
CA ASP A 295 -5.65 36.67 42.77
C ASP A 295 -5.54 35.99 41.40
N HIS A 296 -4.93 36.64 40.39
CA HIS A 296 -4.80 36.13 39.03
C HIS A 296 -3.35 35.82 38.64
N LEU A 297 -2.39 36.05 39.54
CA LEU A 297 -0.97 35.89 39.27
C LEU A 297 -0.61 34.43 38.96
N GLU A 298 -1.19 33.48 39.70
CA GLU A 298 -0.94 32.03 39.51
C GLU A 298 -1.42 31.54 38.13
N GLN A 299 -2.57 32.05 37.66
CA GLN A 299 -3.11 31.69 36.35
C GLN A 299 -2.25 32.25 35.21
N HIS A 300 -1.80 33.50 35.35
CA HIS A 300 -0.93 34.13 34.37
C HIS A 300 0.46 33.45 34.32
N GLN A 301 1.05 33.14 35.48
CA GLN A 301 2.31 32.40 35.56
C GLN A 301 2.19 31.02 34.91
N LYS A 302 1.12 30.28 35.20
CA LYS A 302 0.89 28.98 34.61
C LYS A 302 0.76 29.06 33.08
N LEU A 303 0.01 30.03 32.56
CA LEU A 303 -0.13 30.24 31.12
C LEU A 303 1.22 30.47 30.44
N TRP A 304 2.05 31.33 31.01
CA TRP A 304 3.37 31.64 30.46
C TRP A 304 4.37 30.50 30.65
N ASP A 305 4.27 29.73 31.73
CA ASP A 305 5.05 28.52 31.91
C ASP A 305 4.70 27.46 30.85
N ASP A 306 3.41 27.27 30.58
CA ASP A 306 2.94 26.37 29.53
C ASP A 306 3.42 26.86 28.15
N ILE A 307 3.30 28.15 27.84
CA ILE A 307 3.79 28.73 26.58
C ILE A 307 5.30 28.52 26.40
N GLN A 308 6.10 28.94 27.38
CA GLN A 308 7.57 28.92 27.28
C GLN A 308 8.13 27.51 27.19
N THR A 309 7.52 26.55 27.90
CA THR A 309 7.93 25.15 27.80
C THR A 309 7.42 24.45 26.55
N THR A 310 6.25 24.83 26.05
CA THR A 310 5.65 24.25 24.83
C THR A 310 6.39 24.67 23.58
N TYR A 311 6.80 25.95 23.51
CA TYR A 311 7.47 26.53 22.34
C TYR A 311 8.99 26.71 22.54
N GLU A 312 9.55 26.19 23.63
CA GLU A 312 10.99 26.27 23.95
C GLU A 312 11.59 27.68 23.80
N CYS A 313 10.83 28.67 24.29
CA CYS A 313 11.10 30.09 24.17
C CYS A 313 11.12 30.76 25.55
N CYS A 314 11.67 31.97 25.66
CA CYS A 314 11.68 32.73 26.91
C CYS A 314 11.33 34.20 26.69
N GLY A 315 10.34 34.70 27.45
CA GLY A 315 9.84 36.06 27.31
C GLY A 315 9.07 36.28 25.99
N LEU A 316 8.65 37.52 25.75
CA LEU A 316 7.86 37.85 24.56
C LEU A 316 8.75 37.89 23.30
N ASN A 317 9.73 38.78 23.31
CA ASN A 317 10.77 38.93 22.28
C ASN A 317 12.10 38.31 22.73
N GLY A 318 12.25 38.04 24.02
CA GLY A 318 13.41 37.36 24.58
C GLY A 318 13.47 37.46 26.10
N PRO A 319 14.49 36.83 26.73
CA PRO A 319 14.63 36.77 28.19
C PRO A 319 14.83 38.14 28.85
N GLU A 320 15.30 39.13 28.10
CA GLU A 320 15.46 40.52 28.55
C GLU A 320 14.13 41.20 28.93
N ASP A 321 13.00 40.70 28.42
CA ASP A 321 11.68 41.25 28.74
C ASP A 321 11.33 41.14 30.23
N TYR A 322 11.83 40.09 30.91
CA TYR A 322 11.68 39.94 32.36
C TYR A 322 12.35 41.08 33.14
N ARG A 323 13.49 41.58 32.64
CA ARG A 323 14.18 42.75 33.21
C ARG A 323 13.33 44.02 33.04
N ALA A 324 12.63 44.16 31.91
CA ALA A 324 11.76 45.30 31.64
C ALA A 324 10.53 45.35 32.58
N VAL A 325 9.97 44.19 32.94
CA VAL A 325 8.86 44.08 33.90
C VAL A 325 9.32 43.93 35.37
N GLN A 326 10.63 44.07 35.63
CA GLN A 326 11.23 43.95 36.97
C GLN A 326 10.96 42.60 37.67
N GLN A 327 10.88 41.52 36.89
CA GLN A 327 10.72 40.16 37.40
C GLN A 327 11.96 39.31 37.08
N PRO A 328 12.28 38.30 37.90
CA PRO A 328 13.28 37.32 37.52
C PRO A 328 12.79 36.50 36.32
N ILE A 329 13.72 35.98 35.51
CA ILE A 329 13.42 35.06 34.41
C ILE A 329 12.61 33.88 34.95
N SER A 330 11.49 33.52 34.32
CA SER A 330 10.66 32.40 34.81
C SER A 330 11.43 31.08 34.84
N LEU A 331 11.08 30.20 35.78
CA LEU A 331 11.65 28.86 35.90
C LEU A 331 11.44 28.02 34.64
N SER A 332 10.32 28.22 33.94
CA SER A 332 9.99 27.53 32.68
C SER A 332 10.95 27.83 31.54
N CYS A 333 11.66 28.97 31.56
CA CYS A 333 12.72 29.28 30.61
C CYS A 333 13.97 28.39 30.78
N CYS A 334 14.09 27.67 31.91
CA CYS A 334 15.22 26.81 32.24
C CYS A 334 14.83 25.32 32.19
N PRO A 335 15.00 24.62 31.05
CA PRO A 335 14.44 23.29 30.85
C PRO A 335 14.92 22.22 31.86
N CYS A 336 16.20 22.26 32.26
CA CYS A 336 16.75 21.34 33.27
C CYS A 336 16.18 21.60 34.67
N ALA A 337 15.96 22.86 35.04
CA ALA A 337 15.43 23.24 36.34
C ALA A 337 13.92 22.93 36.42
N TYR A 338 13.17 23.23 35.36
CA TYR A 338 11.73 22.99 35.30
C TYR A 338 11.38 21.51 35.46
N ARG A 339 12.15 20.61 34.83
CA ARG A 339 11.95 19.15 34.89
C ARG A 339 12.44 18.49 36.19
N ALA A 340 13.06 19.24 37.10
CA ALA A 340 13.61 18.68 38.33
C ALA A 340 12.51 18.19 39.30
N LEU A 341 12.67 16.95 39.80
CA LEU A 341 11.71 16.25 40.67
C LEU A 341 11.69 16.78 42.11
N THR A 342 12.81 17.31 42.61
CA THR A 342 12.92 17.81 43.98
C THR A 342 13.07 19.33 44.00
N SER A 343 12.48 19.99 45.01
CA SER A 343 12.57 21.44 45.18
C SER A 343 14.02 21.93 45.34
N TYR A 344 14.86 21.15 46.02
CA TYR A 344 16.28 21.45 46.19
C TYR A 344 17.04 21.43 44.86
N ALA A 345 16.88 20.37 44.06
CA ALA A 345 17.53 20.27 42.75
C ALA A 345 17.04 21.36 41.79
N ARG A 346 15.73 21.65 41.81
CA ARG A 346 15.13 22.73 41.02
C ARG A 346 15.76 24.09 41.31
N GLN A 347 15.93 24.44 42.57
CA GLN A 347 16.51 25.72 42.96
C GLN A 347 17.99 25.82 42.57
N GLN A 348 18.76 24.74 42.79
CA GLN A 348 20.18 24.71 42.41
C GLN A 348 20.37 24.81 40.89
N LEU A 349 19.62 24.03 40.12
CA LEU A 349 19.69 24.04 38.65
C LEU A 349 19.21 25.36 38.05
N TYR A 350 18.22 26.00 38.68
CA TYR A 350 17.77 27.32 38.26
C TYR A 350 18.86 28.38 38.43
N GLN A 351 19.57 28.39 39.57
CA GLN A 351 20.69 29.32 39.76
C GLN A 351 21.82 29.06 38.76
N THR A 352 22.18 27.78 38.55
CA THR A 352 23.16 27.44 37.51
C THR A 352 22.70 27.90 36.13
N CYS A 353 21.43 27.72 35.78
CA CYS A 353 20.87 28.17 34.50
C CYS A 353 21.03 29.67 34.27
N LEU A 354 20.79 30.49 35.30
CA LEU A 354 20.97 31.93 35.23
C LEU A 354 22.44 32.33 35.12
N GLU A 355 23.34 31.69 35.88
CA GLU A 355 24.77 31.97 35.85
C GLU A 355 25.44 31.56 34.53
N SER A 356 25.00 30.44 33.94
CA SER A 356 25.54 29.93 32.68
C SER A 356 24.77 30.39 31.44
N GLU A 357 23.76 31.27 31.61
CA GLU A 357 22.86 31.75 30.55
C GLU A 357 22.27 30.59 29.71
N SER A 358 21.91 29.48 30.35
CA SER A 358 21.43 28.28 29.66
C SER A 358 19.89 28.21 29.56
N TYR A 359 19.23 29.36 29.61
CA TYR A 359 17.79 29.49 29.37
C TYR A 359 17.52 29.62 27.86
N PHE A 360 16.27 29.44 27.44
CA PHE A 360 15.89 29.66 26.04
C PHE A 360 16.18 31.11 25.60
N SER A 361 16.84 31.27 24.45
CA SER A 361 17.26 32.60 23.94
C SER A 361 16.23 33.26 23.04
N GLU A 362 15.36 32.48 22.41
CA GLU A 362 14.37 32.96 21.45
C GLU A 362 13.09 33.47 22.14
N GLY A 363 12.48 34.51 21.57
CA GLY A 363 11.22 35.08 22.03
C GLY A 363 10.00 34.24 21.63
N CYS A 364 9.02 34.14 22.53
CA CYS A 364 7.83 33.33 22.27
C CYS A 364 6.92 33.88 21.18
N GLU A 365 6.90 35.20 20.92
CA GLU A 365 6.08 35.77 19.86
C GLU A 365 6.49 35.23 18.49
N ASP A 366 7.78 35.25 18.18
CA ASP A 366 8.30 34.80 16.90
C ASP A 366 8.16 33.29 16.73
N GLU A 367 8.42 32.49 17.77
CA GLU A 367 8.25 31.03 17.72
C GLU A 367 6.78 30.62 17.52
N ILE A 368 5.85 31.28 18.23
CA ILE A 368 4.41 31.00 18.05
C ILE A 368 3.95 31.39 16.65
N LEU A 369 4.37 32.56 16.15
CA LEU A 369 4.04 33.00 14.79
C LEU A 369 4.69 32.10 13.73
N TYR A 370 5.90 31.59 13.97
CA TYR A 370 6.56 30.62 13.11
C TYR A 370 5.77 29.32 13.02
N VAL A 371 5.35 28.75 14.16
CA VAL A 371 4.54 27.53 14.19
C VAL A 371 3.20 27.74 13.49
N LEU A 372 2.50 28.85 13.75
CA LEU A 372 1.23 29.16 13.09
C LEU A 372 1.35 29.29 11.57
N ARG A 373 2.45 29.90 11.08
CA ARG A 373 2.74 30.01 9.65
C ARG A 373 3.02 28.65 9.04
N SER A 374 3.86 27.86 9.71
CA SER A 374 4.20 26.50 9.30
C SER A 374 2.94 25.64 9.19
N ASP A 375 2.09 25.63 10.21
CA ASP A 375 0.84 24.87 10.22
C ASP A 375 -0.10 25.28 9.08
N ALA A 376 -0.23 26.59 8.82
CA ALA A 376 -1.04 27.08 7.72
C ALA A 376 -0.49 26.66 6.34
N ASP A 377 0.84 26.72 6.15
CA ASP A 377 1.49 26.31 4.90
C ASP A 377 1.36 24.79 4.67
N TRP A 378 1.46 23.99 5.72
CA TRP A 378 1.19 22.55 5.68
C TRP A 378 -0.26 22.24 5.29
N LEU A 379 -1.24 22.91 5.89
CA LEU A 379 -2.66 22.71 5.57
C LEU A 379 -2.98 23.05 4.11
N ILE A 380 -2.40 24.14 3.58
CA ILE A 380 -2.54 24.53 2.18
C ILE A 380 -1.89 23.46 1.28
N GLY A 381 -0.70 22.98 1.63
CA GLY A 381 0.00 21.94 0.88
C GLY A 381 -0.78 20.61 0.81
N VAL A 382 -1.41 20.21 1.92
CA VAL A 382 -2.28 19.02 1.96
C VAL A 382 -3.51 19.22 1.07
N ALA A 383 -4.19 20.37 1.17
CA ALA A 383 -5.38 20.66 0.35
C ALA A 383 -5.07 20.65 -1.17
N VAL A 384 -3.95 21.24 -1.59
CA VAL A 384 -3.52 21.21 -3.00
C VAL A 384 -3.24 19.79 -3.46
N THR A 385 -2.62 18.97 -2.62
CA THR A 385 -2.32 17.58 -2.99
C THR A 385 -3.59 16.73 -3.09
N CYS A 386 -4.52 16.87 -2.12
CA CYS A 386 -5.83 16.22 -2.18
C CYS A 386 -6.58 16.60 -3.46
N PHE A 387 -6.63 17.88 -3.81
CA PHE A 387 -7.26 18.36 -5.04
C PHE A 387 -6.73 17.64 -6.29
N TRP A 388 -5.41 17.54 -6.46
CA TRP A 388 -4.82 16.85 -7.61
C TRP A 388 -5.14 15.36 -7.65
N PHE A 389 -5.19 14.72 -6.47
CA PHE A 389 -5.57 13.32 -6.35
C PHE A 389 -7.04 13.08 -6.73
N GLU A 390 -7.95 13.96 -6.29
CA GLU A 390 -9.36 13.91 -6.65
C GLU A 390 -9.59 14.13 -8.15
N VAL A 391 -8.88 15.08 -8.77
CA VAL A 391 -8.90 15.30 -10.22
C VAL A 391 -8.43 14.06 -10.99
N PHE A 392 -7.38 13.39 -10.50
CA PHE A 392 -6.89 12.16 -11.11
C PHE A 392 -7.91 11.01 -11.01
N ILE A 393 -8.53 10.83 -9.84
CA ILE A 393 -9.61 9.84 -9.66
C ILE A 393 -10.78 10.17 -10.60
N PHE A 394 -11.18 11.42 -10.70
CA PHE A 394 -12.24 11.86 -11.59
C PHE A 394 -11.96 11.49 -13.05
N TYR A 395 -10.73 11.71 -13.52
CA TYR A 395 -10.32 11.32 -14.87
C TYR A 395 -10.43 9.81 -15.10
N ILE A 396 -9.95 8.98 -14.17
CA ILE A 396 -10.03 7.52 -14.29
C ILE A 396 -11.49 7.06 -14.31
N MET A 397 -12.31 7.59 -13.40
CA MET A 397 -13.70 7.15 -13.27
C MET A 397 -14.54 7.56 -14.48
N THR A 398 -14.28 8.72 -15.08
CA THR A 398 -14.98 9.14 -16.31
C THR A 398 -14.62 8.26 -17.50
N ASP A 399 -13.35 7.84 -17.66
CA ASP A 399 -12.94 6.85 -18.66
C ASP A 399 -13.60 5.47 -18.41
N ALA A 400 -13.66 5.02 -17.17
CA ALA A 400 -14.32 3.77 -16.80
C ALA A 400 -15.83 3.79 -17.10
N ILE A 401 -16.52 4.90 -16.78
CA ILE A 401 -17.93 5.10 -17.11
C ILE A 401 -18.14 5.06 -18.63
N LEU A 402 -17.26 5.72 -19.40
CA LEU A 402 -17.35 5.74 -20.86
C LEU A 402 -17.22 4.33 -21.44
N LYS A 403 -16.26 3.54 -20.95
CA LYS A 403 -16.06 2.13 -21.34
C LYS A 403 -17.24 1.23 -20.97
N LEU A 404 -17.82 1.39 -19.78
CA LEU A 404 -18.99 0.63 -19.36
C LEU A 404 -20.22 0.97 -20.21
N ASN A 405 -20.39 2.24 -20.59
CA ASN A 405 -21.47 2.67 -21.47
C ASN A 405 -21.30 2.16 -22.91
N THR A 406 -20.08 2.16 -23.46
CA THR A 406 -19.82 1.61 -24.80
C THR A 406 -20.03 0.10 -24.86
N MET A 407 -19.63 -0.65 -23.83
CA MET A 407 -19.89 -2.10 -23.75
C MET A 407 -21.38 -2.44 -23.65
N ARG A 408 -22.20 -1.61 -23.00
CA ARG A 408 -23.66 -1.81 -22.93
C ARG A 408 -24.39 -1.49 -24.25
N LEU A 409 -23.81 -0.68 -25.14
CA LEU A 409 -24.40 -0.30 -26.44
C LEU A 409 -24.03 -1.29 -27.57
N ALA A 410 -22.92 -2.03 -27.43
CA ALA A 410 -22.48 -3.04 -28.40
C ALA A 410 -23.45 -4.22 -28.68
N PRO A 411 -24.36 -4.67 -27.78
CA PRO A 411 -25.25 -5.80 -28.05
C PRO A 411 -26.44 -5.46 -28.97
N GLN A 412 -26.64 -4.20 -29.37
CA GLN A 412 -27.79 -3.79 -30.20
C GLN A 412 -27.50 -3.77 -31.72
N MET A 413 -26.32 -4.23 -32.15
CA MET A 413 -25.94 -4.32 -33.58
C MET A 413 -25.58 -5.76 -34.01
N ARG A 414 -26.35 -6.76 -33.58
CA ARG A 414 -26.40 -8.09 -34.22
C ARG A 414 -27.82 -8.55 -34.46
#